data_AF-A0A1B6LGQ7-F1
#
_entry.id   AF-A0A1B6LGQ7-F1
#
_cell.length_a   1.000
_cell.length_b   1.000
_cell.length_c   1.000
_cell.angle_alpha   90.00
_cell.angle_beta   90.00
_cell.angle_gamma   90.00
#
_symmetry.space_group_name_H-M   'P 1'
#
loop_
_entity.id
_entity.type
_entity.pdbx_description
1 polymer ?
#
loop_
_entity_poly.entity_id
_entity_poly.type
_entity_poly.pdbx_seq_one_letter_code
_entity_poly.pdbx_strand_id
1 'polypeptide(L)'
;HYFNSFGSVLQQKCRNPTITNVRNYAARKGYREAAKKKKVKTVIQKQAWIPHNLRKKDVEELSTVQKSDEHKKLRATDDVWVAKSYAWRIFDFKEAVECHRETHHPTIYNVPDAQINLFIELDMRTAKPTKFAEKFRRMAILPHIYEQDGLQERSILVFCKTQEQREAAQNAGANLVGGTEIIKDIEKGKVVLPDFRFVLAHPTILPEMVTIRGLLKKKFPNIKSGTLGPNLGELVSQFKNGVEYSCVRDEKQLSYGWINSSVGRLNMDNSKLEENFQALLKDIIAQKPKRPGPFITRIVMSSPPSVEKMKINFEPHLSAEDAVDDESSDEDEAVPLKA
;
A
#
# COMPACT_ATOMS: atom_id res chain seq x y z
N HIS A 1 -74.13 -48.87 30.18
CA HIS A 1 -73.58 -49.93 31.04
C HIS A 1 -72.21 -49.49 31.52
N TYR A 2 -72.21 -48.76 32.63
CA TYR A 2 -71.74 -49.18 33.97
C TYR A 2 -70.29 -48.73 34.16
N PHE A 3 -70.11 -47.56 34.79
CA PHE A 3 -70.02 -47.37 36.26
C PHE A 3 -68.67 -47.88 36.77
N ASN A 4 -67.76 -46.97 37.10
CA ASN A 4 -67.62 -46.36 38.44
C ASN A 4 -66.65 -47.16 39.31
N SER A 5 -65.53 -46.53 39.64
CA SER A 5 -65.19 -46.22 41.04
C SER A 5 -64.12 -45.13 41.05
N PHE A 6 -64.46 -43.91 41.50
CA PHE A 6 -64.43 -43.47 42.90
C PHE A 6 -63.00 -43.53 43.46
N GLY A 7 -62.43 -42.50 44.07
CA GLY A 7 -62.91 -41.20 44.53
C GLY A 7 -61.69 -40.50 45.16
N SER A 8 -61.49 -39.22 44.87
CA SER A 8 -61.82 -38.13 45.79
C SER A 8 -61.06 -38.17 47.13
N VAL A 9 -60.04 -37.31 47.22
CA VAL A 9 -59.82 -36.48 48.41
C VAL A 9 -59.71 -35.05 47.86
N LEU A 10 -60.85 -34.38 47.70
CA LEU A 10 -61.38 -33.36 48.63
C LEU A 10 -60.48 -32.12 48.67
N GLN A 11 -60.78 -31.11 47.84
CA GLN A 11 -61.72 -30.01 48.15
C GLN A 11 -61.42 -29.32 49.48
N GLN A 12 -61.07 -28.03 49.37
CA GLN A 12 -61.68 -26.86 50.03
C GLN A 12 -60.68 -25.70 49.85
N LYS A 13 -61.01 -24.50 49.35
CA LYS A 13 -62.26 -23.74 49.44
C LYS A 13 -62.24 -22.57 48.45
N CYS A 14 -63.41 -22.34 47.85
CA CYS A 14 -64.06 -21.04 47.62
C CYS A 14 -63.51 -20.09 46.54
N ARG A 15 -64.22 -19.96 45.42
CA ARG A 15 -65.37 -19.03 45.16
C ARG A 15 -64.88 -17.69 44.60
N ASN A 16 -65.01 -17.52 43.28
CA ASN A 16 -65.35 -16.21 42.73
C ASN A 16 -66.85 -15.97 42.95
N PRO A 17 -67.23 -14.80 43.47
CA PRO A 17 -68.23 -14.05 42.74
C PRO A 17 -67.94 -12.53 42.67
N THR A 18 -68.32 -11.97 41.52
CA THR A 18 -68.88 -10.62 41.33
C THR A 18 -68.00 -9.39 41.61
N ILE A 19 -67.60 -8.76 40.49
CA ILE A 19 -67.73 -7.33 40.18
C ILE A 19 -67.90 -6.42 41.41
N THR A 20 -66.80 -5.79 41.81
CA THR A 20 -66.84 -4.39 42.24
C THR A 20 -65.85 -3.62 41.38
N ASN A 21 -66.37 -2.64 40.64
CA ASN A 21 -65.57 -1.65 39.94
C ASN A 21 -64.86 -0.77 40.97
N VAL A 22 -63.69 -1.20 41.45
CA VAL A 22 -62.80 -0.30 42.18
C VAL A 22 -62.03 0.51 41.13
N ARG A 23 -62.57 1.68 40.79
CA ARG A 23 -61.80 2.74 40.11
C ARG A 23 -60.71 3.21 41.06
N ASN A 24 -59.51 2.63 40.93
CA ASN A 24 -58.31 3.13 41.60
C ASN A 24 -57.89 4.47 40.97
N TYR A 25 -58.53 5.56 41.39
CA TYR A 25 -57.99 6.92 41.24
C TYR A 25 -56.82 7.10 42.21
N ALA A 26 -55.67 6.52 41.87
CA ALA A 26 -54.42 6.82 42.52
C ALA A 26 -53.34 6.98 41.45
N ALA A 27 -53.36 8.15 40.81
CA ALA A 27 -52.25 8.60 39.98
C ALA A 27 -50.96 8.57 40.84
N ARG A 28 -49.95 7.81 40.39
CA ARG A 28 -48.63 7.72 41.01
C ARG A 28 -48.02 9.13 41.16
N LYS A 29 -48.17 9.75 42.34
CA LYS A 29 -47.64 11.07 42.69
C LYS A 29 -46.13 11.16 42.40
N GLY A 30 -45.39 10.06 42.60
CA GLY A 30 -43.96 9.97 42.28
C GLY A 30 -43.60 9.95 40.78
N TYR A 31 -44.48 9.45 39.90
CA TYR A 31 -44.15 9.36 38.46
C TYR A 31 -44.21 10.73 37.78
N ARG A 32 -45.15 11.59 38.19
CA ARG A 32 -45.24 12.98 37.70
C ARG A 32 -44.08 13.85 38.21
N GLU A 33 -43.64 13.65 39.45
CA GLU A 33 -42.47 14.36 39.99
C GLU A 33 -41.16 13.89 39.34
N ALA A 34 -41.01 12.59 39.07
CA ALA A 34 -39.87 12.06 38.33
C ALA A 34 -39.85 12.58 36.88
N ALA A 35 -41.01 12.64 36.21
CA ALA A 35 -41.12 13.22 34.88
C ALA A 35 -40.86 14.73 34.87
N LYS A 36 -41.32 15.48 35.89
CA LYS A 36 -40.99 16.90 36.06
C LYS A 36 -39.51 17.12 36.34
N LYS A 37 -38.87 16.31 37.20
CA LYS A 37 -37.41 16.37 37.45
C LYS A 37 -36.59 16.03 36.21
N LYS A 38 -37.01 15.06 35.38
CA LYS A 38 -36.39 14.78 34.08
C LYS A 38 -36.49 15.98 33.12
N LYS A 39 -37.64 16.66 33.09
CA LYS A 39 -37.83 17.87 32.27
C LYS A 39 -36.99 19.06 32.75
N VAL A 40 -36.71 19.18 34.05
CA VAL A 40 -35.94 20.29 34.63
C VAL A 40 -34.42 20.11 34.46
N LYS A 41 -33.92 18.87 34.33
CA LYS A 41 -32.46 18.60 34.26
C LYS A 41 -31.86 18.53 32.85
N THR A 42 -32.64 18.56 31.79
CA THR A 42 -32.09 18.77 30.44
C THR A 42 -31.99 20.27 30.17
N VAL A 43 -31.11 20.94 30.91
CA VAL A 43 -30.53 22.18 30.39
C VAL A 43 -29.71 21.73 29.18
N ILE A 44 -30.29 21.91 28.00
CA ILE A 44 -29.58 21.75 26.74
C ILE A 44 -28.44 22.77 26.81
N GLN A 45 -27.25 22.34 27.21
CA GLN A 45 -26.04 23.09 26.96
C GLN A 45 -25.97 23.19 25.44
N LYS A 46 -26.44 24.31 24.89
CA LYS A 46 -26.27 24.63 23.48
C LYS A 46 -24.76 24.60 23.27
N GLN A 47 -24.28 23.53 22.65
CA GLN A 47 -22.89 23.45 22.22
C GLN A 47 -22.63 24.73 21.44
N ALA A 48 -21.60 25.48 21.85
CA ALA A 48 -21.22 26.70 21.17
C ALA A 48 -21.09 26.40 19.67
N TRP A 49 -21.51 27.33 18.82
CA TRP A 49 -21.47 27.17 17.37
C TRP A 49 -20.04 26.82 16.95
N ILE A 50 -19.84 25.57 16.52
CA ILE A 50 -18.56 25.10 16.00
C ILE A 50 -18.46 25.64 14.57
N PRO A 51 -17.47 26.50 14.25
CA PRO A 51 -17.31 27.00 12.90
C PRO A 51 -17.11 25.83 11.93
N HIS A 52 -17.71 25.94 10.74
CA HIS A 52 -17.76 24.87 9.74
C HIS A 52 -16.38 24.25 9.41
N ASN A 53 -15.32 25.05 9.51
CA ASN A 53 -13.93 24.63 9.25
C ASN A 53 -13.35 23.71 10.33
N LEU A 54 -13.86 23.75 11.56
CA LEU A 54 -13.48 22.83 12.64
C LEU A 54 -14.32 21.55 12.61
N ARG A 55 -15.57 21.64 12.15
CA ARG A 55 -16.51 20.51 12.09
C ARG A 55 -16.09 19.40 11.13
N LYS A 56 -15.33 19.72 10.08
CA LYS A 56 -14.80 18.73 9.13
C LYS A 56 -13.58 17.98 9.66
N LYS A 57 -12.79 18.57 10.56
CA LYS A 57 -11.60 17.91 11.13
C LYS A 57 -11.97 16.71 12.01
N ASP A 58 -13.08 16.82 12.73
CA ASP A 58 -13.56 15.77 13.64
C ASP A 58 -14.34 14.66 12.91
N VAL A 59 -14.81 14.89 11.67
CA VAL A 59 -15.46 13.85 10.83
C VAL A 59 -14.43 13.10 9.96
N GLU A 60 -13.29 13.72 9.69
CA GLU A 60 -12.10 13.03 9.17
C GLU A 60 -11.33 12.26 10.26
N GLU A 61 -11.91 12.10 11.46
CA GLU A 61 -11.45 11.14 12.46
C GLU A 61 -11.36 9.75 11.83
N LEU A 62 -10.15 9.44 11.38
CA LEU A 62 -9.51 8.14 11.38
C LEU A 62 -10.50 7.00 11.10
N SER A 63 -10.92 6.87 9.84
CA SER A 63 -11.13 5.54 9.32
C SER A 63 -9.76 4.85 9.43
N THR A 64 -9.48 4.23 10.57
CA THR A 64 -8.36 3.31 10.71
C THR A 64 -8.64 2.24 9.67
N VAL A 65 -7.93 2.33 8.54
CA VAL A 65 -7.90 1.22 7.59
C VAL A 65 -7.45 0.04 8.43
N GLN A 66 -8.35 -0.91 8.65
CA GLN A 66 -8.01 -2.11 9.38
C GLN A 66 -6.90 -2.76 8.58
N LYS A 67 -5.74 -2.99 9.21
CA LYS A 67 -4.73 -3.89 8.65
C LYS A 67 -5.46 -5.14 8.18
N SER A 68 -5.08 -5.67 7.03
CA SER A 68 -5.69 -6.89 6.53
C SER A 68 -5.48 -7.99 7.58
N ASP A 69 -6.56 -8.35 8.29
CA ASP A 69 -6.65 -9.48 9.21
C ASP A 69 -6.60 -10.82 8.42
N GLU A 70 -5.82 -10.87 7.34
CA GLU A 70 -5.70 -12.03 6.44
C GLU A 70 -5.24 -13.27 7.19
N HIS A 71 -4.32 -13.11 8.15
CA HIS A 71 -3.84 -14.21 9.00
C HIS A 71 -4.94 -14.82 9.89
N LYS A 72 -6.02 -14.09 10.17
CA LYS A 72 -7.18 -14.60 10.93
C LYS A 72 -8.17 -15.34 10.04
N LYS A 73 -8.04 -15.23 8.72
CA LYS A 73 -8.94 -15.89 7.77
C LYS A 73 -8.50 -17.33 7.54
N LEU A 74 -9.49 -18.20 7.31
CA LEU A 74 -9.25 -19.60 7.01
C LEU A 74 -8.67 -19.76 5.60
N ARG A 75 -7.81 -20.76 5.39
CA ARG A 75 -7.39 -21.17 4.04
C ARG A 75 -8.53 -21.96 3.40
N ALA A 76 -8.78 -21.74 2.12
CA ALA A 76 -9.81 -22.48 1.40
C ALA A 76 -9.38 -23.93 1.22
N THR A 77 -10.26 -24.87 1.54
CA THR A 77 -10.07 -26.31 1.30
C THR A 77 -10.68 -26.76 -0.01
N ASP A 78 -11.78 -26.11 -0.40
CA ASP A 78 -12.59 -26.47 -1.55
C ASP A 78 -12.29 -25.52 -2.73
N ASP A 79 -12.79 -25.84 -3.92
CA ASP A 79 -12.62 -25.02 -5.13
C ASP A 79 -13.52 -23.77 -5.16
N VAL A 80 -14.60 -23.77 -4.38
CA VAL A 80 -15.57 -22.67 -4.33
C VAL A 80 -15.69 -22.17 -2.90
N TRP A 81 -15.32 -20.92 -2.67
CA TRP A 81 -15.36 -20.30 -1.36
C TRP A 81 -15.77 -18.83 -1.42
N VAL A 82 -16.26 -18.32 -0.30
CA VAL A 82 -16.64 -16.91 -0.18
C VAL A 82 -15.38 -16.07 0.07
N ALA A 83 -14.96 -15.28 -0.91
CA ALA A 83 -13.73 -14.47 -0.87
C ALA A 83 -13.58 -13.57 0.38
N LYS A 84 -14.68 -13.16 1.02
CA LYS A 84 -14.65 -12.36 2.24
C LYS A 84 -14.07 -13.12 3.44
N SER A 85 -14.47 -14.39 3.60
CA SER A 85 -14.21 -15.20 4.80
C SER A 85 -12.88 -15.95 4.76
N TYR A 86 -12.33 -16.17 3.56
CA TYR A 86 -11.12 -16.95 3.35
C TYR A 86 -9.93 -16.06 3.01
N ALA A 87 -8.73 -16.56 3.33
CA ALA A 87 -7.47 -15.96 2.93
C ALA A 87 -7.29 -16.05 1.41
N TRP A 88 -6.50 -15.14 0.86
CA TRP A 88 -6.15 -15.18 -0.55
C TRP A 88 -5.31 -16.42 -0.84
N ARG A 89 -5.58 -17.09 -1.97
CA ARG A 89 -4.68 -18.12 -2.48
C ARG A 89 -3.33 -17.47 -2.81
N ILE A 90 -2.26 -18.11 -2.36
CA ILE A 90 -0.89 -17.70 -2.64
C ILE A 90 -0.44 -18.54 -3.83
N PHE A 91 0.04 -17.85 -4.87
CA PHE A 91 0.52 -18.45 -6.11
C PHE A 91 2.04 -18.35 -6.17
N ASP A 92 2.66 -19.34 -6.80
CA ASP A 92 4.05 -19.19 -7.21
C ASP A 92 4.16 -18.18 -8.36
N PHE A 93 5.32 -17.54 -8.52
CA PHE A 93 5.51 -16.51 -9.55
C PHE A 93 5.20 -17.05 -10.96
N LYS A 94 5.65 -18.27 -11.27
CA LYS A 94 5.43 -18.92 -12.58
C LYS A 94 3.96 -19.24 -12.82
N GLU A 95 3.29 -19.80 -11.82
CA GLU A 95 1.87 -20.14 -11.86
C GLU A 95 1.02 -18.88 -12.10
N ALA A 96 1.32 -17.78 -11.40
CA ALA A 96 0.61 -16.51 -11.59
C ALA A 96 0.78 -15.94 -13.02
N VAL A 97 1.97 -16.06 -13.62
CA VAL A 97 2.22 -15.63 -15.00
C VAL A 97 1.43 -16.49 -15.99
N GLU A 98 1.37 -17.80 -15.77
CA GLU A 98 0.62 -18.73 -16.62
C GLU A 98 -0.88 -18.45 -16.59
N CYS A 99 -1.46 -18.26 -15.40
CA CYS A 99 -2.86 -17.84 -15.26
C CYS A 99 -3.12 -16.51 -16.01
N HIS A 100 -2.21 -15.53 -15.93
CA HIS A 100 -2.36 -14.31 -16.69
C HIS A 100 -2.24 -14.53 -18.21
N ARG A 101 -1.40 -15.45 -18.70
CA ARG A 101 -1.36 -15.78 -20.14
C ARG A 101 -2.66 -16.43 -20.62
N GLU A 102 -3.26 -17.29 -19.82
CA GLU A 102 -4.54 -17.92 -20.14
C GLU A 102 -5.65 -16.87 -20.27
N THR A 103 -5.72 -15.93 -19.33
CA THR A 103 -6.71 -14.83 -19.42
C THR A 103 -6.48 -13.95 -20.66
N HIS A 104 -5.23 -13.70 -21.03
CA HIS A 104 -4.86 -12.84 -22.17
C HIS A 104 -4.89 -13.55 -23.53
N HIS A 105 -5.34 -14.80 -23.57
CA HIS A 105 -5.47 -15.58 -24.80
C HIS A 105 -6.28 -14.82 -25.88
N PRO A 106 -5.96 -15.00 -27.18
CA PRO A 106 -6.68 -14.38 -28.30
C PRO A 106 -8.21 -14.52 -28.26
N THR A 107 -8.71 -15.61 -27.69
CA THR A 107 -10.15 -15.88 -27.56
C THR A 107 -10.85 -15.02 -26.50
N ILE A 108 -10.12 -14.53 -25.49
CA ILE A 108 -10.68 -13.84 -24.33
C ILE A 108 -10.44 -12.33 -24.45
N TYR A 109 -9.26 -11.86 -24.04
CA TYR A 109 -8.92 -10.42 -24.07
C TYR A 109 -8.13 -10.01 -25.31
N ASN A 110 -7.52 -10.97 -26.02
CA ASN A 110 -6.74 -10.72 -27.23
C ASN A 110 -5.60 -9.69 -27.07
N VAL A 111 -4.89 -9.76 -25.95
CA VAL A 111 -3.70 -8.93 -25.68
C VAL A 111 -2.58 -9.82 -25.14
N PRO A 112 -1.95 -10.66 -26.00
CA PRO A 112 -0.92 -11.59 -25.55
C PRO A 112 0.37 -10.89 -25.05
N ASP A 113 0.59 -9.64 -25.44
CA ASP A 113 1.75 -8.83 -25.06
C ASP A 113 1.47 -7.86 -23.89
N ALA A 114 0.50 -8.18 -23.03
CA ALA A 114 0.14 -7.31 -21.92
C ALA A 114 1.28 -7.17 -20.89
N GLN A 115 1.37 -5.99 -20.26
CA GLN A 115 2.35 -5.72 -19.22
C GLN A 115 1.93 -6.35 -17.88
N ILE A 116 2.93 -6.84 -17.13
CA ILE A 116 2.78 -7.40 -15.79
C ILE A 116 3.09 -6.32 -14.77
N ASN A 117 2.08 -5.94 -14.00
CA ASN A 117 2.18 -4.96 -12.93
C ASN A 117 2.16 -5.64 -11.56
N LEU A 118 2.99 -5.12 -10.67
CA LEU A 118 3.08 -5.54 -9.28
C LEU A 118 2.61 -4.43 -8.37
N PHE A 119 1.77 -4.81 -7.42
CA PHE A 119 1.40 -4.03 -6.26
C PHE A 119 2.11 -4.63 -5.04
N ILE A 120 3.10 -3.91 -4.52
CA ILE A 120 3.93 -4.34 -3.39
C ILE A 120 3.57 -3.50 -2.18
N GLU A 121 3.13 -4.15 -1.12
CA GLU A 121 2.84 -3.52 0.16
C GLU A 121 4.07 -3.57 1.07
N LEU A 122 4.28 -2.46 1.76
CA LEU A 122 5.44 -2.24 2.61
C LEU A 122 5.01 -1.83 4.02
N ASP A 123 5.75 -2.32 5.02
CA ASP A 123 5.71 -1.78 6.38
C ASP A 123 6.78 -0.70 6.55
N MET A 124 6.32 0.54 6.66
CA MET A 124 7.13 1.75 6.72
C MET A 124 7.55 2.12 8.15
N ARG A 125 7.34 1.24 9.14
CA ARG A 125 7.86 1.44 10.49
C ARG A 125 9.39 1.54 10.51
N THR A 126 9.91 2.35 11.42
CA THR A 126 11.35 2.43 11.74
C THR A 126 11.56 1.88 13.15
N ALA A 127 12.82 1.65 13.56
CA ALA A 127 13.15 1.27 14.93
C ALA A 127 12.57 2.23 16.01
N LYS A 128 12.37 3.51 15.67
CA LYS A 128 11.67 4.47 16.53
C LYS A 128 10.17 4.47 16.20
N PRO A 129 9.27 4.19 17.16
CA PRO A 129 7.84 4.04 16.89
C PRO A 129 7.17 5.33 16.40
N THR A 130 7.76 6.49 16.71
CA THR A 130 7.24 7.80 16.30
C THR A 130 7.70 8.23 14.91
N LYS A 131 8.69 7.54 14.32
CA LYS A 131 9.25 7.87 13.01
C LYS A 131 8.90 6.76 12.01
N PHE A 132 8.45 7.20 10.84
CA PHE A 132 8.13 6.34 9.71
C PHE A 132 9.08 6.64 8.57
N ALA A 133 9.30 5.66 7.70
CA ALA A 133 10.11 5.81 6.52
C ALA A 133 9.52 6.88 5.58
N GLU A 134 10.41 7.66 4.98
CA GLU A 134 10.05 8.73 4.05
C GLU A 134 9.56 8.14 2.71
N LYS A 135 8.73 8.89 1.99
CA LYS A 135 8.40 8.57 0.59
C LYS A 135 9.67 8.67 -0.23
N PHE A 136 9.94 7.69 -1.08
CA PHE A 136 11.11 7.69 -1.95
C PHE A 136 10.74 7.26 -3.37
N ARG A 137 11.56 7.69 -4.33
CA ARG A 137 11.44 7.40 -5.76
C ARG A 137 12.80 6.97 -6.24
N ARG A 138 12.89 5.79 -6.87
CA ARG A 138 14.14 5.20 -7.37
C ARG A 138 13.93 4.51 -8.71
N MET A 139 15.05 4.20 -9.34
CA MET A 139 15.15 3.36 -10.53
C MET A 139 15.75 2.03 -10.11
N ALA A 140 15.06 0.93 -10.42
CA ALA A 140 15.61 -0.42 -10.32
C ALA A 140 16.27 -0.80 -11.65
N ILE A 141 17.36 -1.55 -11.61
CA ILE A 141 18.02 -2.06 -12.80
C ILE A 141 17.53 -3.48 -13.03
N LEU A 142 16.94 -3.73 -14.19
CA LEU A 142 16.52 -5.07 -14.57
C LEU A 142 17.54 -5.72 -15.51
N PRO A 143 17.82 -7.03 -15.34
CA PRO A 143 18.70 -7.77 -16.23
C PRO A 143 18.11 -7.88 -17.65
N HIS A 144 16.79 -8.10 -17.77
CA HIS A 144 16.11 -8.22 -19.05
C HIS A 144 15.26 -6.99 -19.33
N ILE A 145 15.63 -6.28 -20.40
CA ILE A 145 14.96 -5.05 -20.82
C ILE A 145 13.67 -5.41 -21.58
N TYR A 146 12.62 -4.62 -21.37
CA TYR A 146 11.37 -4.74 -22.10
C TYR A 146 10.75 -3.36 -22.33
N GLU A 147 9.83 -3.29 -23.29
CA GLU A 147 9.10 -2.07 -23.60
C GLU A 147 7.99 -1.83 -22.57
N GLN A 148 7.94 -0.62 -22.01
CA GLN A 148 6.90 -0.23 -21.06
C GLN A 148 5.78 0.51 -21.78
N ASP A 149 4.53 0.08 -21.57
CA ASP A 149 3.37 0.66 -22.23
C ASP A 149 3.11 2.09 -21.76
N GLY A 150 2.76 2.97 -22.71
CA GLY A 150 2.44 4.37 -22.42
C GLY A 150 3.64 5.25 -22.06
N LEU A 151 4.87 4.72 -22.17
CA LEU A 151 6.07 5.50 -21.94
C LEU A 151 6.57 6.13 -23.24
N GLN A 152 6.46 7.46 -23.34
CA GLN A 152 7.22 8.24 -24.32
C GLN A 152 8.72 7.98 -24.13
N GLU A 153 9.51 8.17 -25.20
CA GLU A 153 10.97 8.10 -25.12
C GLU A 153 11.46 8.88 -23.89
N ARG A 154 12.24 8.21 -23.05
CA ARG A 154 12.71 8.78 -21.78
C ARG A 154 13.70 9.90 -22.08
N SER A 155 13.22 11.13 -22.02
CA SER A 155 14.05 12.32 -22.20
C SER A 155 14.92 12.55 -20.96
N ILE A 156 16.23 12.39 -21.14
CA ILE A 156 17.24 12.53 -20.08
C ILE A 156 18.09 13.78 -20.35
N LEU A 157 18.13 14.67 -19.35
CA LEU A 157 19.00 15.84 -19.30
C LEU A 157 20.12 15.60 -18.29
N VAL A 158 21.38 15.75 -18.71
CA VAL A 158 22.55 15.52 -17.86
C VAL A 158 23.35 16.80 -17.65
N PHE A 159 23.70 17.07 -16.40
CA PHE A 159 24.55 18.20 -16.01
C PHE A 159 25.94 17.74 -15.56
N CYS A 160 26.99 18.23 -16.22
CA CYS A 160 28.38 18.00 -15.84
C CYS A 160 29.32 19.10 -16.35
N LYS A 161 30.45 19.26 -15.65
CA LYS A 161 31.48 20.27 -15.99
C LYS A 161 32.53 19.70 -16.94
N THR A 162 33.02 18.51 -16.63
CA THR A 162 34.13 17.87 -17.33
C THR A 162 33.71 17.38 -18.72
N GLN A 163 34.56 17.57 -19.71
CA GLN A 163 34.29 17.15 -21.10
C GLN A 163 34.17 15.62 -21.23
N GLU A 164 35.03 14.85 -20.57
CA GLU A 164 34.99 13.38 -20.56
C GLU A 164 33.64 12.83 -20.09
N GLN A 165 33.08 13.42 -19.03
CA GLN A 165 31.78 13.02 -18.50
C GLN A 165 30.63 13.42 -19.43
N ARG A 166 30.80 14.51 -20.20
CA ARG A 166 29.82 14.91 -21.21
C ARG A 166 29.77 13.89 -22.34
N GLU A 167 30.93 13.48 -22.85
CA GLU A 167 31.05 12.47 -23.90
C GLU A 167 30.52 11.11 -23.44
N ALA A 168 30.85 10.69 -22.21
CA ALA A 168 30.31 9.46 -21.64
C ALA A 168 28.77 9.46 -21.54
N ALA A 169 28.18 10.57 -21.13
CA ALA A 169 26.73 10.71 -21.06
C ALA A 169 26.06 10.75 -22.44
N GLN A 170 26.68 11.41 -23.42
CA GLN A 170 26.20 11.43 -24.81
C GLN A 170 26.25 10.03 -25.43
N ASN A 171 27.36 9.30 -25.25
CA ASN A 171 27.52 7.93 -25.74
C ASN A 171 26.53 6.95 -25.10
N ALA A 172 26.17 7.16 -23.82
CA ALA A 172 25.14 6.39 -23.14
C ALA A 172 23.70 6.68 -23.64
N GLY A 173 23.53 7.71 -24.47
CA GLY A 173 22.26 8.07 -25.09
C GLY A 173 21.43 9.09 -24.32
N ALA A 174 22.07 10.03 -23.62
CA ALA A 174 21.40 11.21 -23.08
C ALA A 174 20.96 12.16 -24.21
N ASN A 175 19.74 12.71 -24.10
CA ASN A 175 19.19 13.61 -25.13
C ASN A 175 19.88 14.97 -25.16
N LEU A 176 20.19 15.51 -23.97
CA LEU A 176 20.87 16.78 -23.83
C LEU A 176 21.86 16.70 -22.67
N VAL A 177 23.07 17.18 -22.91
CA VAL A 177 24.16 17.16 -21.94
C VAL A 177 24.79 18.54 -21.89
N GLY A 178 24.94 19.11 -20.68
CA GLY A 178 25.43 20.48 -20.54
C GLY A 178 26.14 20.79 -19.23
N GLY A 179 26.90 21.89 -19.28
CA GLY A 179 27.51 22.50 -18.11
C GLY A 179 26.73 23.73 -17.63
N THR A 180 27.47 24.75 -17.22
CA THR A 180 26.93 26.06 -16.78
C THR A 180 26.14 26.80 -17.86
N GLU A 181 26.46 26.54 -19.13
CA GLU A 181 25.82 27.17 -20.28
C GLU A 181 24.33 26.81 -20.35
N ILE A 182 24.01 25.51 -20.23
CA ILE A 182 22.62 25.04 -20.24
C ILE A 182 21.85 25.54 -19.01
N ILE A 183 22.51 25.67 -17.86
CA ILE A 183 21.88 26.25 -16.66
C ILE A 183 21.41 27.69 -16.95
N LYS A 184 22.27 28.52 -17.58
CA LYS A 184 21.90 29.90 -17.97
C LYS A 184 20.82 29.93 -19.05
N ASP A 185 20.83 28.99 -19.99
CA ASP A 185 19.80 28.91 -21.03
C ASP A 185 18.44 28.45 -20.48
N ILE A 186 18.43 27.62 -19.43
CA ILE A 186 17.22 27.27 -18.67
C ILE A 186 16.68 28.47 -17.91
N GLU A 187 17.55 29.25 -17.26
CA GLU A 187 17.14 30.50 -16.58
C GLU A 187 16.53 31.51 -17.55
N LYS A 188 17.08 31.60 -18.76
CA LYS A 188 16.57 32.45 -19.84
C LYS A 188 15.32 31.88 -20.54
N GLY A 189 14.91 30.66 -20.19
CA GLY A 189 13.73 30.01 -20.78
C GLY A 189 13.92 29.49 -22.20
N LYS A 190 15.16 29.32 -22.69
CA LYS A 190 15.42 28.72 -24.00
C LYS A 190 15.22 27.21 -24.03
N VAL A 191 15.46 26.56 -22.88
CA VAL A 191 15.31 25.11 -22.71
C VAL A 191 14.07 24.84 -21.89
N VAL A 192 13.16 24.04 -22.43
CA VAL A 192 11.88 23.69 -21.80
C VAL A 192 12.08 22.46 -20.89
N LEU A 193 12.18 22.70 -19.58
CA LEU A 193 12.33 21.64 -18.56
C LEU A 193 11.19 20.60 -18.50
N PRO A 194 9.92 20.94 -18.80
CA PRO A 194 8.84 19.95 -18.89
C PRO A 194 9.11 18.80 -19.85
N ASP A 195 9.83 19.06 -20.94
CA ASP A 195 10.09 18.08 -21.99
C ASP A 195 11.04 16.97 -21.53
N PHE A 196 11.86 17.24 -20.51
CA PHE A 196 12.79 16.27 -19.92
C PHE A 196 12.16 15.56 -18.72
N ARG A 197 12.00 14.24 -18.81
CA ARG A 197 11.46 13.41 -17.72
C ARG A 197 12.45 13.29 -16.56
N PHE A 198 13.72 13.05 -16.87
CA PHE A 198 14.77 12.80 -15.88
C PHE A 198 15.89 13.83 -16.00
N VAL A 199 16.38 14.29 -14.85
CA VAL A 199 17.49 15.22 -14.73
C VAL A 199 18.56 14.56 -13.88
N LEU A 200 19.74 14.38 -14.46
CA LEU A 200 20.89 13.72 -13.85
C LEU A 200 22.02 14.74 -13.68
N ALA A 201 22.84 14.58 -12.65
CA ALA A 201 23.96 15.50 -12.43
C ALA A 201 25.17 14.84 -11.81
N HIS A 202 26.33 15.41 -12.11
CA HIS A 202 27.57 15.15 -11.37
C HIS A 202 27.66 16.05 -10.12
N PRO A 203 28.16 15.58 -8.96
CA PRO A 203 28.23 16.40 -7.74
C PRO A 203 28.98 17.74 -7.90
N THR A 204 29.94 17.85 -8.82
CA THR A 204 30.74 19.08 -9.03
C THR A 204 29.95 20.26 -9.60
N ILE A 205 28.82 20.01 -10.28
CA ILE A 205 27.99 21.07 -10.89
C ILE A 205 26.84 21.54 -9.99
N LEU A 206 26.61 20.84 -8.88
CA LEU A 206 25.52 21.17 -7.95
C LEU A 206 25.52 22.62 -7.44
N PRO A 207 26.67 23.25 -7.08
CA PRO A 207 26.68 24.63 -6.60
C PRO A 207 26.08 25.63 -7.60
N GLU A 208 26.27 25.38 -8.90
CA GLU A 208 25.74 26.23 -9.97
C GLU A 208 24.28 25.92 -10.24
N MET A 209 23.85 24.67 -10.10
CA MET A 209 22.45 24.27 -10.26
C MET A 209 21.51 24.81 -9.17
N VAL A 210 22.04 25.38 -8.07
CA VAL A 210 21.21 25.95 -6.99
C VAL A 210 20.31 27.06 -7.51
N THR A 211 20.74 27.81 -8.52
CA THR A 211 19.97 28.93 -9.10
C THR A 211 18.66 28.45 -9.76
N ILE A 212 18.71 27.33 -10.48
CA ILE A 212 17.55 26.73 -11.16
C ILE A 212 16.72 25.79 -10.25
N ARG A 213 17.07 25.66 -8.97
CA ARG A 213 16.37 24.78 -8.02
C ARG A 213 14.87 25.07 -7.94
N GLY A 214 14.49 26.35 -7.98
CA GLY A 214 13.09 26.77 -7.96
C GLY A 214 12.28 26.32 -9.18
N LEU A 215 12.94 26.18 -10.34
CA LEU A 215 12.32 25.70 -11.58
C LEU A 215 12.20 24.17 -11.60
N LEU A 216 13.24 23.46 -11.16
CA LEU A 216 13.26 21.99 -11.13
C LEU A 216 12.34 21.39 -10.05
N LYS A 217 12.13 22.07 -8.92
CA LYS A 217 11.29 21.63 -7.78
C LYS A 217 11.60 20.17 -7.38
N LYS A 218 10.69 19.24 -7.70
CA LYS A 218 10.79 17.80 -7.37
C LYS A 218 11.75 17.02 -8.27
N LYS A 219 12.15 17.59 -9.42
CA LYS A 219 13.11 16.99 -10.37
C LYS A 219 14.57 17.34 -10.05
N PHE A 220 14.82 18.05 -8.94
CA PHE A 220 16.20 18.41 -8.56
C PHE A 220 17.01 17.15 -8.20
N PRO A 221 18.24 17.00 -8.72
CA PRO A 221 19.06 15.80 -8.47
C PRO A 221 19.34 15.57 -6.97
N ASN A 222 19.17 14.33 -6.53
CA ASN A 222 19.40 13.88 -5.16
C ASN A 222 20.12 12.52 -5.14
N ILE A 223 20.99 12.31 -4.15
CA ILE A 223 21.67 11.04 -3.86
C ILE A 223 20.63 9.96 -3.53
N LYS A 224 19.62 10.28 -2.71
CA LYS A 224 18.57 9.31 -2.32
C LYS A 224 17.82 8.73 -3.52
N SER A 225 17.59 9.56 -4.55
CA SER A 225 16.90 9.15 -5.78
C SER A 225 17.82 8.48 -6.81
N GLY A 226 19.12 8.40 -6.55
CA GLY A 226 20.11 7.85 -7.49
C GLY A 226 20.37 8.74 -8.71
N THR A 227 19.81 9.95 -8.76
CA THR A 227 19.98 10.91 -9.88
C THR A 227 21.29 11.70 -9.83
N LEU A 228 22.03 11.60 -8.71
CA LEU A 228 23.30 12.26 -8.49
C LEU A 228 24.39 11.20 -8.31
N GLY A 229 25.42 11.23 -9.15
CA GLY A 229 26.52 10.28 -9.06
C GLY A 229 27.76 10.71 -9.84
N PRO A 230 28.93 10.13 -9.54
CA PRO A 230 30.17 10.40 -10.27
C PRO A 230 30.19 9.77 -11.68
N ASN A 231 29.62 8.56 -11.82
CA ASN A 231 29.64 7.78 -13.06
C ASN A 231 28.40 8.09 -13.92
N LEU A 232 28.47 9.12 -14.76
CA LEU A 232 27.30 9.54 -15.54
C LEU A 232 26.91 8.58 -16.67
N GLY A 233 27.86 7.88 -17.30
CA GLY A 233 27.53 6.93 -18.37
C GLY A 233 26.65 5.77 -17.88
N GLU A 234 27.03 5.16 -16.76
CA GLU A 234 26.25 4.10 -16.10
C GLU A 234 24.90 4.65 -15.61
N LEU A 235 24.89 5.84 -15.02
CA LEU A 235 23.66 6.44 -14.50
C LEU A 235 22.65 6.73 -15.63
N VAL A 236 23.12 7.20 -16.78
CA VAL A 236 22.26 7.40 -17.96
C VAL A 236 21.68 6.08 -18.46
N SER A 237 22.49 5.01 -18.55
CA SER A 237 21.99 3.71 -19.00
C SER A 237 20.98 3.11 -18.02
N GLN A 238 21.20 3.28 -16.71
CA GLN A 238 20.26 2.87 -15.66
C GLN A 238 18.92 3.59 -15.77
N PHE A 239 18.91 4.90 -16.00
CA PHE A 239 17.65 5.66 -16.12
C PHE A 239 16.96 5.44 -17.46
N LYS A 240 17.71 5.09 -18.51
CA LYS A 240 17.15 4.74 -19.82
C LYS A 240 16.45 3.38 -19.79
N ASN A 241 17.08 2.36 -19.20
CA ASN A 241 16.60 0.98 -19.26
C ASN A 241 15.88 0.50 -17.99
N GLY A 242 16.10 1.15 -16.85
CA GLY A 242 15.61 0.67 -15.55
C GLY A 242 14.10 0.79 -15.40
N VAL A 243 13.55 0.30 -14.30
CA VAL A 243 12.14 0.48 -13.95
C VAL A 243 12.02 1.49 -12.83
N GLU A 244 11.22 2.52 -13.06
CA GLU A 244 10.93 3.50 -12.03
C GLU A 244 9.90 2.95 -11.05
N TYR A 245 10.21 3.03 -9.77
CA TYR A 245 9.26 2.70 -8.72
C TYR A 245 9.27 3.80 -7.65
N SER A 246 8.09 4.13 -7.16
CA SER A 246 7.90 5.13 -6.10
C SER A 246 7.15 4.51 -4.94
N CYS A 247 7.73 4.60 -3.75
CA CYS A 247 7.05 4.26 -2.51
C CYS A 247 6.10 5.41 -2.17
N VAL A 248 4.81 5.14 -2.31
CA VAL A 248 3.76 5.98 -1.79
C VAL A 248 3.44 5.52 -0.38
N ARG A 249 3.07 6.46 0.47
CA ARG A 249 2.71 6.22 1.86
C ARG A 249 1.33 6.79 2.08
N ASP A 250 0.51 6.06 2.82
CA ASP A 250 -0.82 6.53 3.18
C ASP A 250 -0.72 7.76 4.11
N GLU A 251 -1.64 8.69 3.91
CA GLU A 251 -1.71 9.93 4.69
C GLU A 251 -2.36 9.68 6.05
N LYS A 252 -3.29 8.72 6.12
CA LYS A 252 -3.97 8.34 7.36
C LYS A 252 -3.14 7.34 8.14
N GLN A 253 -2.69 6.27 7.49
CA GLN A 253 -1.87 5.24 8.13
C GLN A 253 -0.39 5.39 7.76
N LEU A 254 0.35 6.12 8.59
CA LEU A 254 1.76 6.41 8.34
C LEU A 254 2.66 5.16 8.31
N SER A 255 2.22 4.03 8.86
CA SER A 255 2.92 2.74 8.86
C SER A 255 2.78 1.96 7.56
N TYR A 256 1.79 2.29 6.72
CA TYR A 256 1.50 1.56 5.50
C TYR A 256 2.01 2.33 4.28
N GLY A 257 2.75 1.64 3.43
CA GLY A 257 3.18 2.12 2.13
C GLY A 257 2.93 1.08 1.05
N TRP A 258 2.91 1.54 -0.20
CA TRP A 258 2.85 0.65 -1.35
C TRP A 258 3.71 1.17 -2.50
N ILE A 259 4.12 0.24 -3.35
CA ILE A 259 4.81 0.48 -4.59
C ILE A 259 3.99 -0.16 -5.71
N ASN A 260 3.77 0.63 -6.76
CA ASN A 260 3.34 0.10 -8.05
C ASN A 260 4.56 0.05 -8.96
N SER A 261 4.85 -1.12 -9.52
CA SER A 261 5.94 -1.29 -10.46
C SER A 261 5.55 -2.31 -11.53
N SER A 262 6.38 -2.46 -12.56
CA SER A 262 6.20 -3.44 -13.62
C SER A 262 7.46 -4.28 -13.79
N VAL A 263 7.31 -5.55 -14.13
CA VAL A 263 8.44 -6.50 -14.21
C VAL A 263 8.76 -6.94 -15.64
N GLY A 264 7.76 -6.94 -16.52
CA GLY A 264 7.92 -7.36 -17.90
C GLY A 264 6.60 -7.41 -18.64
N ARG A 265 6.62 -8.03 -19.82
CA ARG A 265 5.44 -8.37 -20.62
C ARG A 265 5.18 -9.88 -20.59
N LEU A 266 3.93 -10.28 -20.79
CA LEU A 266 3.52 -11.70 -20.76
C LEU A 266 4.19 -12.55 -21.85
N ASN A 267 4.61 -11.94 -22.96
CA ASN A 267 5.31 -12.61 -24.07
C ASN A 267 6.78 -12.99 -23.75
N MET A 268 7.35 -12.49 -22.64
CA MET A 268 8.70 -12.84 -22.23
C MET A 268 8.77 -14.22 -21.57
N ASP A 269 9.91 -14.90 -21.66
CA ASP A 269 10.13 -16.19 -21.00
C ASP A 269 9.96 -16.12 -19.47
N ASN A 270 9.40 -17.17 -18.87
CA ASN A 270 9.13 -17.23 -17.42
C ASN A 270 10.41 -17.00 -16.59
N SER A 271 11.53 -17.60 -17.00
CA SER A 271 12.82 -17.45 -16.30
C SER A 271 13.34 -16.01 -16.33
N LYS A 272 13.19 -15.30 -17.46
CA LYS A 272 13.61 -13.90 -17.58
C LYS A 272 12.75 -12.99 -16.70
N LEU A 273 11.45 -13.24 -16.65
CA LEU A 273 10.53 -12.51 -15.78
C LEU A 273 10.84 -12.74 -14.30
N GLU A 274 11.19 -13.97 -13.93
CA GLU A 274 11.58 -14.34 -12.58
C GLU A 274 12.89 -13.65 -12.15
N GLU A 275 13.90 -13.60 -13.03
CA GLU A 275 15.15 -12.87 -12.79
C GLU A 275 14.91 -11.36 -12.64
N ASN A 276 14.05 -10.77 -13.47
CA ASN A 276 13.64 -9.38 -13.34
C ASN A 276 12.93 -9.12 -12.01
N PHE A 277 12.04 -10.03 -11.60
CA PHE A 277 11.33 -9.94 -10.33
C PHE A 277 12.30 -9.96 -9.15
N GLN A 278 13.26 -10.89 -9.15
CA GLN A 278 14.29 -11.00 -8.11
C GLN A 278 15.15 -9.73 -8.03
N ALA A 279 15.59 -9.19 -9.18
CA ALA A 279 16.37 -7.95 -9.22
C ALA A 279 15.60 -6.78 -8.59
N LEU A 280 14.31 -6.65 -8.92
CA LEU A 280 13.43 -5.62 -8.37
C LEU A 280 13.23 -5.78 -6.85
N LEU A 281 13.03 -7.00 -6.36
CA LEU A 281 12.91 -7.26 -4.92
C LEU A 281 14.18 -6.87 -4.17
N LYS A 282 15.35 -7.26 -4.67
CA LYS A 282 16.65 -6.90 -4.09
C LYS A 282 16.83 -5.39 -3.98
N ASP A 283 16.47 -4.64 -5.03
CA ASP A 283 16.54 -3.18 -5.03
C ASP A 283 15.56 -2.52 -4.04
N ILE A 284 14.39 -3.13 -3.80
CA ILE A 284 13.43 -2.65 -2.81
C ILE A 284 13.91 -2.95 -1.39
N ILE A 285 14.42 -4.16 -1.13
CA ILE A 285 14.91 -4.58 0.19
C ILE A 285 16.14 -3.77 0.60
N ALA A 286 16.99 -3.38 -0.35
CA ALA A 286 18.10 -2.47 -0.09
C ALA A 286 17.65 -1.09 0.47
N GLN A 287 16.37 -0.73 0.32
CA GLN A 287 15.77 0.48 0.90
C GLN A 287 15.09 0.24 2.26
N LYS A 288 15.16 -0.98 2.80
CA LYS A 288 14.62 -1.31 4.12
C LYS A 288 15.22 -0.37 5.18
N PRO A 289 14.39 0.30 6.00
CA PRO A 289 14.91 1.07 7.12
C PRO A 289 15.60 0.14 8.11
N LYS A 290 16.66 0.60 8.79
CA LYS A 290 17.38 -0.18 9.81
C LYS A 290 16.44 -0.56 10.97
N ARG A 291 15.78 -1.71 10.86
CA ARG A 291 14.92 -2.33 11.87
C ARG A 291 14.85 -3.85 11.62
N PRO A 292 14.59 -4.64 12.67
CA PRO A 292 14.27 -6.06 12.52
C PRO A 292 12.88 -6.26 11.89
N GLY A 293 12.69 -7.46 11.32
CA GLY A 293 11.42 -7.93 10.77
C GLY A 293 11.16 -7.56 9.30
N PRO A 294 10.02 -7.99 8.75
CA PRO A 294 9.76 -7.95 7.31
C PRO A 294 9.52 -6.53 6.83
N PHE A 295 10.08 -6.18 5.66
CA PHE A 295 9.84 -4.89 5.00
C PHE A 295 8.69 -4.97 4.00
N ILE A 296 8.67 -6.04 3.20
CA ILE A 296 7.61 -6.35 2.25
C ILE A 296 6.57 -7.20 2.97
N THR A 297 5.30 -6.78 2.96
CA THR A 297 4.23 -7.52 3.64
C THR A 297 3.39 -8.35 2.69
N ARG A 298 3.20 -7.89 1.45
CA ARG A 298 2.37 -8.56 0.45
C ARG A 298 2.76 -8.11 -0.95
N ILE A 299 2.75 -9.04 -1.90
CA ILE A 299 2.90 -8.75 -3.33
C ILE A 299 1.69 -9.30 -4.07
N VAL A 300 1.11 -8.47 -4.94
CA VAL A 300 -0.02 -8.82 -5.78
C VAL A 300 0.34 -8.54 -7.24
N MET A 301 0.23 -9.58 -8.08
CA MET A 301 0.33 -9.47 -9.53
C MET A 301 -1.00 -9.04 -10.13
N SER A 302 -0.93 -8.20 -11.16
CA SER A 302 -2.06 -7.85 -12.00
C SER A 302 -1.59 -7.55 -13.41
N SER A 303 -2.39 -7.86 -14.43
CA SER A 303 -2.08 -7.54 -15.82
C SER A 303 -3.32 -6.98 -16.51
N PRO A 304 -3.38 -5.68 -16.85
CA PRO A 304 -4.49 -5.10 -17.60
C PRO A 304 -4.56 -5.68 -19.03
N PRO A 305 -5.75 -5.95 -19.60
CA PRO A 305 -7.09 -5.56 -19.13
C PRO A 305 -7.74 -6.50 -18.10
N SER A 306 -7.10 -7.61 -17.71
CA SER A 306 -7.68 -8.53 -16.73
C SER A 306 -7.89 -7.85 -15.37
N VAL A 307 -9.03 -8.16 -14.72
CA VAL A 307 -9.38 -7.64 -13.39
C VAL A 307 -8.77 -8.49 -12.27
N GLU A 308 -8.25 -9.65 -12.63
CA GLU A 308 -7.72 -10.65 -11.70
C GLU A 308 -6.46 -10.16 -11.00
N LYS A 309 -6.38 -10.50 -9.72
CA LYS A 309 -5.28 -10.13 -8.83
C LYS A 309 -4.80 -11.36 -8.10
N MET A 310 -3.54 -11.69 -8.26
CA MET A 310 -2.96 -12.92 -7.71
C MET A 310 -1.92 -12.55 -6.66
N LYS A 311 -2.05 -13.09 -5.45
CA LYS A 311 -1.05 -12.89 -4.39
C LYS A 311 0.13 -13.83 -4.65
N ILE A 312 1.34 -13.28 -4.72
CA ILE A 312 2.54 -14.05 -5.05
C ILE A 312 3.27 -14.47 -3.76
N ASN A 313 3.79 -15.70 -3.74
CA ASN A 313 4.80 -16.09 -2.77
C ASN A 313 6.17 -15.47 -3.13
N PHE A 314 6.71 -14.63 -2.26
CA PHE A 314 7.99 -13.94 -2.52
C PHE A 314 9.16 -14.51 -1.71
N GLU A 315 8.90 -15.38 -0.74
CA GLU A 315 9.92 -16.00 0.12
C GLU A 315 11.01 -16.75 -0.69
N PRO A 316 10.68 -17.54 -1.74
CA PRO A 316 11.69 -18.27 -2.51
C PRO A 316 12.66 -17.37 -3.29
N HIS A 317 12.30 -16.09 -3.47
CA HIS A 317 13.05 -15.13 -4.26
C HIS A 317 13.93 -14.20 -3.40
N LEU A 318 13.84 -14.33 -2.08
CA LEU A 318 14.68 -13.63 -1.12
C LEU A 318 15.99 -14.37 -0.90
N SER A 319 17.08 -13.63 -0.65
CA SER A 319 18.32 -14.20 -0.15
C SER A 319 18.08 -14.80 1.25
N ALA A 320 18.73 -15.92 1.57
CA ALA A 320 18.58 -16.57 2.88
C ALA A 320 18.84 -15.60 4.06
N GLU A 321 19.77 -14.65 3.91
CA GLU A 321 20.08 -13.62 4.92
C GLU A 321 18.92 -12.67 5.21
N ASP A 322 18.03 -12.41 4.23
CA ASP A 322 16.87 -11.54 4.39
C ASP A 322 15.67 -12.27 5.01
N ALA A 323 15.67 -13.61 4.97
CA ALA A 323 14.62 -14.47 5.52
C ALA A 323 14.81 -14.78 7.02
N VAL A 324 16.06 -14.77 7.52
CA VAL A 324 16.38 -15.09 8.94
C VAL A 324 15.76 -14.08 9.92
N ASP A 325 15.41 -12.87 9.47
CA ASP A 325 14.72 -11.86 10.28
C ASP A 325 13.26 -12.24 10.64
N ASP A 326 12.68 -13.27 10.02
CA ASP A 326 11.29 -13.72 10.27
C ASP A 326 11.17 -14.84 11.32
N GLU A 327 12.23 -15.63 11.59
CA GLU A 327 12.13 -16.79 12.49
C GLU A 327 12.47 -16.50 13.97
N SER A 328 13.01 -15.33 14.30
CA SER A 328 13.47 -15.06 15.67
C SER A 328 12.40 -14.56 16.64
N SER A 329 11.10 -14.67 16.33
CA SER A 329 10.02 -14.13 17.18
C SER A 329 9.13 -15.15 17.88
N ASP A 330 9.27 -16.45 17.59
CA ASP A 330 8.24 -17.42 17.98
C ASP A 330 8.68 -18.48 19.03
N GLU A 331 9.91 -18.42 19.57
CA GLU A 331 10.40 -19.46 20.51
C GLU A 331 10.54 -19.07 22.00
N ASP A 332 10.35 -17.82 22.41
CA ASP A 332 10.64 -17.43 23.81
C ASP A 332 9.46 -16.83 24.59
N GLU A 333 8.33 -17.55 24.72
CA GLU A 333 7.40 -17.35 25.86
C GLU A 333 6.76 -18.66 26.35
N ALA A 334 7.59 -19.64 26.74
CA ALA A 334 7.15 -20.70 27.63
C ALA A 334 7.15 -20.18 29.08
N VAL A 335 6.02 -19.65 29.54
CA VAL A 335 5.81 -19.23 30.94
C VAL A 335 5.91 -20.46 31.86
N PRO A 336 6.86 -20.52 32.81
CA PRO A 336 6.91 -21.63 33.75
C PRO A 336 5.79 -21.48 34.80
N LEU A 337 4.86 -22.43 34.79
CA LEU A 337 3.90 -22.63 35.88
C LEU A 337 4.66 -22.92 37.18
N LYS A 338 4.60 -21.98 38.13
CA LYS A 338 5.08 -22.20 39.49
C LYS A 338 4.22 -23.26 40.18
N ALA A 339 4.88 -24.30 40.69
CA ALA A 339 4.32 -25.32 41.56
C ALA A 339 4.05 -24.79 42.97
#